data_AF-A0A3B9MIQ8-F1
#
_entry.id   AF-A0A3B9MIQ8-F1
#
_cell.length_a   1.000
_cell.length_b   1.000
_cell.length_c   1.000
_cell.angle_alpha   90.00
_cell.angle_beta   90.00
_cell.angle_gamma   90.00
#
_symmetry.space_group_name_H-M   'P 1'
#
loop_
_entity.id
_entity.type
_entity.pdbx_description
1 polymer ?
#
loop_
_entity_poly.entity_id
_entity_poly.type
_entity_poly.pdbx_seq_one_letter_code
_entity_poly.pdbx_strand_id
1 'polypeptide(L)'
;SGCLIDMLPALYEEFANALREVYECELIANELPNFLQFGSWIGGDRDGNPFVTAASTRDALHLARQVILDHYLARSGELMDRLSPSERQTQVTPALRDGVKQYAQRMPWVAAANKTRAAEEIYRSFLDYVLERLRITRDQPASANTYPDAKDFANDLKLLRQSLAANGGERIAQLLVDPLMRQVSTFGFHLYSLDIRQHARVHARAIIELSRGERAGGTDRITLPASTSDETRSLLESLRTVADLKREFPPQAIRSYVISGVSKVEDVLALIWLARLCGVRVEASVDSGGPGSHAGSAGGARPRGVQAGRDPGLMPVPLFESIEDLRNCPGICRKLWTSADYAPLLDS
;
A
#
# COMPACT_ATOMS: atom_id res chain seq x y z
N SER A 1 21.60 7.25 14.75
CA SER A 1 21.30 7.63 13.36
C SER A 1 19.85 7.31 13.08
N GLY A 2 18.99 8.33 13.02
CA GLY A 2 17.54 8.15 12.96
C GLY A 2 17.08 7.83 11.54
N CYS A 3 16.60 6.61 11.32
CA CYS A 3 15.75 6.32 10.18
C CYS A 3 14.44 7.09 10.35
N LEU A 4 13.89 7.61 9.24
CA LEU A 4 12.64 8.36 9.25
C LEU A 4 11.45 7.55 9.84
N ILE A 5 11.53 6.22 9.76
CA ILE A 5 10.57 5.29 10.37
C ILE A 5 10.57 5.40 11.90
N ASP A 6 11.74 5.55 12.52
CA ASP A 6 11.91 5.59 13.98
C ASP A 6 11.49 6.92 14.60
N MET A 7 11.60 8.01 13.85
CA MET A 7 11.24 9.36 14.32
C MET A 7 9.73 9.60 14.31
N LEU A 8 8.98 8.83 13.51
CA LEU A 8 7.55 9.04 13.29
C LEU A 8 6.72 9.06 14.60
N PRO A 9 6.87 8.10 15.53
CA PRO A 9 6.06 8.11 16.76
C PRO A 9 6.33 9.35 17.62
N ALA A 10 7.59 9.78 17.73
CA ALA A 10 7.95 10.97 18.50
C ALA A 10 7.32 12.23 17.91
N LEU A 11 7.28 12.35 16.58
CA LEU A 11 6.61 13.47 15.90
C LEU A 11 5.11 13.51 16.23
N TYR A 12 4.42 12.37 16.23
CA TYR A 12 3.00 12.32 16.60
C TYR A 12 2.76 12.71 18.06
N GLU A 13 3.67 12.34 18.96
CA GLU A 13 3.62 12.77 20.37
C GLU A 13 3.83 14.29 20.51
N GLU A 14 4.79 14.86 19.78
CA GLU A 14 5.00 16.31 19.75
C GLU A 14 3.75 17.05 19.24
N PHE A 15 3.12 16.56 18.17
CA PHE A 15 1.87 17.12 17.66
C PHE A 15 0.71 16.99 18.67
N ALA A 16 0.56 15.83 19.30
CA ALA A 16 -0.46 15.63 20.32
C ALA A 16 -0.27 16.61 21.47
N ASN A 17 0.96 16.73 22.00
CA ASN A 17 1.30 17.68 23.07
C ASN A 17 0.97 19.12 22.70
N ALA A 18 1.35 19.57 21.50
CA ALA A 18 1.06 20.92 21.02
C ALA A 18 -0.45 21.18 20.94
N LEU A 19 -1.24 20.21 20.50
CA LEU A 19 -2.70 20.34 20.47
C LEU A 19 -3.31 20.38 21.88
N ARG A 20 -2.80 19.58 22.84
CA ARG A 20 -3.27 19.66 24.23
C ARG A 20 -2.98 21.02 24.85
N GLU A 21 -1.80 21.59 24.56
CA GLU A 21 -1.39 22.89 25.08
C GLU A 21 -2.26 24.04 24.54
N VAL A 22 -2.59 24.01 23.25
CA VAL A 22 -3.35 25.10 22.61
C VAL A 22 -4.86 24.96 22.82
N TYR A 23 -5.39 23.74 22.78
CA TYR A 23 -6.83 23.49 22.76
C TYR A 23 -7.38 22.83 24.04
N GLU A 24 -6.54 22.60 25.05
CA GLU A 24 -6.91 22.03 26.35
C GLU A 24 -7.70 20.72 26.25
N CYS A 25 -7.38 19.90 25.24
CA CYS A 25 -8.04 18.63 24.98
C CYS A 25 -7.15 17.44 25.35
N GLU A 26 -7.77 16.35 25.81
CA GLU A 26 -7.07 15.08 26.03
C GLU A 26 -6.91 14.37 24.69
N LEU A 27 -5.69 14.35 24.16
CA LEU A 27 -5.35 13.68 22.91
C LEU A 27 -4.22 12.67 23.12
N ILE A 28 -4.48 11.44 22.71
CA ILE A 28 -3.49 10.37 22.64
C ILE A 28 -2.91 10.35 21.22
N ALA A 29 -1.59 10.37 21.08
CA ALA A 29 -0.92 10.48 19.78
C ALA A 29 -1.34 9.40 18.76
N ASN A 30 -1.60 8.19 19.25
CA ASN A 30 -2.07 7.07 18.42
C ASN A 30 -3.55 7.17 17.98
N GLU A 31 -4.33 8.07 18.59
CA GLU A 31 -5.71 8.36 18.18
C GLU A 31 -5.79 9.46 17.12
N LEU A 32 -4.69 10.20 16.90
CA LEU A 32 -4.61 11.16 15.82
C LEU A 32 -4.75 10.46 14.45
N PRO A 33 -5.44 11.10 13.48
CA PRO A 33 -5.53 10.58 12.13
C PRO A 33 -4.12 10.50 11.51
N ASN A 34 -3.94 9.60 10.56
CA ASN A 34 -2.72 9.56 9.76
C ASN A 34 -2.64 10.84 8.90
N PHE A 35 -1.97 11.87 9.40
CA PHE A 35 -1.79 13.14 8.67
C PHE A 35 -0.50 13.20 7.87
N LEU A 36 0.43 12.27 8.12
CA LEU A 36 1.69 12.15 7.40
C LEU A 36 1.69 10.89 6.52
N GLN A 37 2.08 11.05 5.27
CA GLN A 37 2.26 9.98 4.29
C GLN A 37 3.55 10.22 3.52
N PHE A 38 4.16 9.15 3.02
CA PHE A 38 5.42 9.22 2.30
C PHE A 38 5.23 8.80 0.85
N GLY A 39 5.79 9.60 -0.05
CA GLY A 39 5.83 9.35 -1.49
C GLY A 39 7.26 9.18 -1.97
N SER A 40 7.44 8.45 -3.07
CA SER A 40 8.72 8.31 -3.76
C SER A 40 8.54 8.38 -5.27
N TRP A 41 9.52 8.97 -5.96
CA TRP A 41 9.63 8.95 -7.42
C TRP A 41 10.73 7.99 -7.90
N ILE A 42 11.54 7.45 -6.98
CA ILE A 42 12.67 6.58 -7.31
C ILE A 42 12.14 5.25 -7.84
N GLY A 43 12.43 4.96 -9.11
CA GLY A 43 11.92 3.80 -9.83
C GLY A 43 10.55 4.01 -10.50
N GLY A 44 9.91 5.17 -10.30
CA GLY A 44 8.61 5.51 -10.89
C GLY A 44 8.64 6.68 -11.88
N ASP A 45 9.59 7.62 -11.75
CA ASP A 45 9.75 8.73 -12.69
C ASP A 45 10.54 8.35 -13.94
N ARG A 46 9.84 8.32 -15.07
CA ARG A 46 10.38 7.91 -16.38
C ARG A 46 10.48 9.08 -17.35
N ASP A 47 10.10 10.28 -16.94
CA ASP A 47 10.09 11.44 -17.82
C ASP A 47 11.53 11.85 -18.18
N GLY A 48 11.84 11.82 -19.47
CA GLY A 48 13.19 12.11 -19.98
C GLY A 48 14.26 11.10 -19.57
N ASN A 49 13.93 10.04 -18.84
CA ASN A 49 14.89 9.07 -18.31
C ASN A 49 14.62 7.64 -18.80
N PRO A 50 15.28 7.18 -19.88
CA PRO A 50 15.08 5.84 -20.42
C PRO A 50 15.58 4.71 -19.53
N PHE A 51 16.39 5.01 -18.50
CA PHE A 51 16.93 4.00 -17.59
C PHE A 51 15.93 3.57 -16.51
N VAL A 52 14.85 4.32 -16.31
CA VAL A 52 13.74 3.88 -15.44
C VAL A 52 12.80 3.01 -16.28
N THR A 53 12.87 1.72 -16.03
CA THR A 53 12.15 0.68 -16.77
C THR A 53 11.03 0.07 -15.91
N ALA A 54 10.21 -0.79 -16.52
CA ALA A 54 9.24 -1.60 -15.77
C ALA A 54 9.90 -2.44 -14.65
N ALA A 55 11.11 -2.94 -14.89
CA ALA A 55 11.89 -3.66 -13.87
C ALA A 55 12.28 -2.73 -12.71
N SER A 56 12.70 -1.49 -12.99
CA SER A 56 13.04 -0.50 -11.97
C SER A 56 11.84 -0.21 -11.04
N THR A 57 10.62 -0.11 -11.58
CA THR A 57 9.40 0.08 -10.80
C THR A 57 9.10 -1.12 -9.90
N ARG A 58 9.25 -2.34 -10.44
CA ARG A 58 9.08 -3.59 -9.68
C ARG A 58 10.10 -3.67 -8.54
N ASP A 59 11.37 -3.46 -8.82
CA ASP A 59 12.46 -3.51 -7.85
C ASP A 59 12.26 -2.49 -6.73
N ALA A 60 11.86 -1.26 -7.06
CA ALA A 60 11.59 -0.21 -6.08
C ALA A 60 10.50 -0.63 -5.07
N LEU A 61 9.41 -1.25 -5.52
CA LEU A 61 8.34 -1.72 -4.62
C LEU A 61 8.76 -2.94 -3.79
N HIS A 62 9.49 -3.89 -4.36
CA HIS A 62 9.99 -5.03 -3.59
C HIS A 62 10.98 -4.59 -2.51
N LEU A 63 11.92 -3.70 -2.84
CA LEU A 63 12.86 -3.14 -1.87
C LEU A 63 12.14 -2.39 -0.75
N ALA A 64 11.17 -1.54 -1.09
CA ALA A 64 10.37 -0.80 -0.12
C ALA A 64 9.62 -1.74 0.85
N ARG A 65 8.96 -2.77 0.29
CA ARG A 65 8.26 -3.80 1.07
C ARG A 65 9.22 -4.60 1.95
N GLN A 66 10.38 -4.97 1.44
CA GLN A 66 11.38 -5.70 2.21
C GLN A 66 11.88 -4.88 3.40
N VAL A 67 12.28 -3.62 3.17
CA VAL A 67 12.75 -2.69 4.21
C VAL A 67 11.73 -2.57 5.35
N ILE A 68 10.46 -2.36 5.02
CA ILE A 68 9.44 -2.17 6.07
C ILE A 68 9.10 -3.46 6.81
N LEU A 69 9.10 -4.62 6.15
CA LEU A 69 8.88 -5.91 6.81
C LEU A 69 10.07 -6.31 7.70
N ASP A 70 11.30 -6.07 7.25
CA ASP A 70 12.51 -6.27 8.05
C ASP A 70 12.50 -5.36 9.30
N HIS A 71 12.05 -4.11 9.14
CA HIS A 71 11.83 -3.20 10.26
C HIS A 71 10.81 -3.76 11.26
N TYR A 72 9.63 -4.19 10.81
CA TYR A 72 8.61 -4.75 11.71
C TYR A 72 9.07 -6.04 12.40
N LEU A 73 9.84 -6.89 11.72
CA LEU A 73 10.45 -8.08 12.30
C LEU A 73 11.41 -7.69 13.44
N ALA A 74 12.30 -6.73 13.21
CA ALA A 74 13.23 -6.25 14.23
C ALA A 74 12.47 -5.65 15.44
N ARG A 75 11.52 -4.76 15.19
CA ARG A 75 10.71 -4.12 16.26
C ARG A 75 9.88 -5.12 17.06
N SER A 76 9.29 -6.12 16.40
CA SER A 76 8.52 -7.18 17.07
C SER A 76 9.43 -8.10 17.89
N GLY A 77 10.67 -8.33 17.44
CA GLY A 77 11.70 -9.06 18.18
C GLY A 77 12.10 -8.32 19.46
N GLU A 78 12.38 -7.03 19.36
CA GLU A 78 12.66 -6.19 20.52
C GLU A 78 11.49 -6.16 21.51
N LEU A 79 10.25 -6.11 21.00
CA LEU A 79 9.05 -6.17 21.83
C LEU A 79 8.97 -7.50 22.61
N MET A 80 9.27 -8.62 21.94
CA MET A 80 9.31 -9.94 22.56
C MET A 80 10.39 -10.05 23.65
N ASP A 81 11.54 -9.42 23.45
CA ASP A 81 12.63 -9.43 24.42
C ASP A 81 12.31 -8.57 25.66
N ARG A 82 11.57 -7.47 25.48
CA ARG A 82 11.19 -6.55 26.57
C ARG A 82 9.93 -6.96 27.33
N LEU A 83 9.02 -7.71 26.72
CA LEU A 83 7.79 -8.20 27.34
C LEU A 83 7.99 -9.52 28.10
N SER A 84 9.03 -9.60 28.93
CA SER A 84 9.33 -10.78 29.75
C SER A 84 8.48 -11.05 31.01
N PRO A 85 7.34 -10.40 31.34
CA PRO A 85 6.57 -10.81 32.53
C PRO A 85 6.03 -12.24 32.40
N SER A 86 6.39 -13.10 33.35
CA SER A 86 5.80 -14.43 33.56
C SER A 86 4.36 -14.28 34.07
N GLU A 87 3.44 -15.17 33.68
CA GLU A 87 2.05 -15.21 34.19
C GLU A 87 1.95 -15.30 35.72
N ARG A 88 3.01 -15.70 36.43
CA ARG A 88 3.07 -15.62 37.89
C ARG A 88 2.99 -14.19 38.42
N GLN A 89 3.24 -13.19 37.58
CA GLN A 89 3.27 -11.77 37.95
C GLN A 89 2.16 -10.94 37.28
N THR A 90 1.59 -11.36 36.14
CA THR A 90 0.50 -10.63 35.45
C THR A 90 -0.47 -11.55 34.70
N GLN A 91 -1.78 -11.33 34.85
CA GLN A 91 -2.82 -12.03 34.08
C GLN A 91 -2.81 -11.60 32.59
N VAL A 92 -3.50 -12.37 31.74
CA VAL A 92 -3.73 -12.06 30.32
C VAL A 92 -5.21 -12.22 29.98
N THR A 93 -5.69 -11.50 28.97
CA THR A 93 -7.10 -11.60 28.59
C THR A 93 -7.41 -12.95 27.92
N PRO A 94 -8.67 -13.45 28.02
CA PRO A 94 -9.09 -14.65 27.31
C PRO A 94 -8.86 -14.56 25.79
N ALA A 95 -9.10 -13.38 25.21
CA ALA A 95 -8.90 -13.14 23.78
C ALA A 95 -7.45 -13.38 23.34
N LEU A 96 -6.45 -12.94 24.11
CA LEU A 96 -5.04 -13.19 23.79
C LEU A 96 -4.69 -14.68 23.91
N ARG A 97 -5.19 -15.37 24.97
CA ARG A 97 -4.99 -16.82 25.12
C ARG A 97 -5.57 -17.60 23.95
N ASP A 98 -6.76 -17.22 23.49
CA ASP A 98 -7.41 -17.88 22.37
C ASP A 98 -6.69 -17.58 21.04
N GLY A 99 -6.16 -16.36 20.86
CA GLY A 99 -5.28 -16.04 19.74
C GLY A 99 -4.04 -16.95 19.66
N VAL A 100 -3.39 -17.20 20.80
CA VAL A 100 -2.26 -18.16 20.87
C VAL A 100 -2.70 -19.57 20.50
N LYS A 101 -3.83 -20.06 21.00
CA LYS A 101 -4.35 -21.39 20.65
C LYS A 101 -4.64 -21.51 19.14
N GLN A 102 -5.26 -20.49 18.55
CA GLN A 102 -5.56 -20.47 17.12
C GLN A 102 -4.26 -20.50 16.29
N TYR A 103 -3.25 -19.71 16.69
CA TYR A 103 -1.95 -19.76 16.02
C TYR A 103 -1.22 -21.08 16.22
N ALA A 104 -1.30 -21.71 17.39
CA ALA A 104 -0.72 -23.04 17.62
C ALA A 104 -1.33 -24.11 16.72
N GLN A 105 -2.63 -24.05 16.46
CA GLN A 105 -3.32 -24.95 15.53
C GLN A 105 -2.90 -24.70 14.07
N ARG A 106 -2.76 -23.42 13.69
CA ARG A 106 -2.41 -23.01 12.32
C ARG A 106 -0.93 -23.22 11.99
N MET A 107 -0.06 -23.03 12.98
CA MET A 107 1.40 -23.05 12.84
C MET A 107 2.04 -23.96 13.91
N PRO A 108 1.78 -25.29 13.88
CA PRO A 108 2.24 -26.21 14.91
C PRO A 108 3.77 -26.32 15.02
N TRP A 109 4.52 -25.99 13.95
CA TRP A 109 5.98 -26.01 13.97
C TRP A 109 6.57 -24.92 14.89
N VAL A 110 5.90 -23.77 15.07
CA VAL A 110 6.35 -22.71 15.97
C VAL A 110 6.28 -23.18 17.43
N ALA A 111 5.17 -23.84 17.79
CA ALA A 111 5.03 -24.46 19.12
C ALA A 111 6.13 -25.51 19.36
N ALA A 112 6.44 -26.31 18.34
CA ALA A 112 7.46 -27.35 18.43
C ALA A 112 8.89 -26.79 18.56
N ALA A 113 9.18 -25.63 17.96
CA ALA A 113 10.48 -24.97 18.06
C ALA A 113 10.70 -24.33 19.44
N ASN A 114 9.63 -23.88 20.11
CA ASN A 114 9.70 -23.13 21.36
C ASN A 114 9.30 -23.96 22.60
N LYS A 115 9.57 -25.27 22.58
CA LYS A 115 9.23 -26.20 23.69
C LYS A 115 9.83 -25.82 25.04
N THR A 116 10.91 -25.03 25.05
CA THR A 116 11.59 -24.56 26.27
C THR A 116 10.96 -23.31 26.87
N ARG A 117 10.07 -22.61 26.14
CA ARG A 117 9.39 -21.42 26.65
C ARG A 117 8.41 -21.84 27.74
N ALA A 118 8.44 -21.13 28.86
CA ALA A 118 7.52 -21.43 29.96
C ALA A 118 6.08 -21.30 29.45
N ALA A 119 5.21 -22.26 29.80
CA ALA A 119 3.79 -22.22 29.43
C ALA A 119 3.08 -20.94 29.88
N GLU A 120 3.69 -20.26 30.86
CA GLU A 120 3.29 -19.02 31.49
C GLU A 120 3.77 -17.75 30.74
N GLU A 121 4.48 -17.84 29.61
CA GLU A 121 4.94 -16.67 28.84
C GLU A 121 4.03 -16.36 27.65
N ILE A 122 2.73 -16.15 27.88
CA ILE A 122 1.73 -16.00 26.81
C ILE A 122 2.02 -14.81 25.88
N TYR A 123 2.47 -13.66 26.40
CA TYR A 123 2.84 -12.52 25.56
C TYR A 123 3.97 -12.84 24.58
N ARG A 124 5.01 -13.53 25.06
CA ARG A 124 6.15 -13.94 24.22
C ARG A 124 5.78 -15.07 23.27
N SER A 125 4.98 -16.03 23.73
CA SER A 125 4.44 -17.08 22.87
C SER A 125 3.60 -16.51 21.73
N PHE A 126 2.74 -15.52 22.01
CA PHE A 126 1.99 -14.80 20.97
C PHE A 126 2.93 -14.13 19.97
N LEU A 127 3.97 -13.45 20.46
CA LEU A 127 4.94 -12.76 19.61
C LEU A 127 5.80 -13.72 18.78
N ASP A 128 6.06 -14.96 19.22
CA ASP A 128 6.70 -15.97 18.37
C ASP A 128 5.89 -16.24 17.10
N TYR A 129 4.57 -16.38 17.24
CA TYR A 129 3.68 -16.60 16.11
C TYR A 129 3.60 -15.36 15.23
N VAL A 130 3.52 -14.16 15.80
CA VAL A 130 3.53 -12.89 15.04
C VAL A 130 4.82 -12.75 14.23
N LEU A 131 5.98 -13.03 14.84
CA LEU A 131 7.28 -12.99 14.18
C LEU A 131 7.36 -14.01 13.05
N GLU A 132 6.93 -15.26 13.28
CA GLU A 132 6.91 -16.26 12.23
C GLU A 132 5.98 -15.84 11.08
N ARG A 133 4.80 -15.31 11.41
CA ARG A 133 3.83 -14.85 10.43
C ARG A 133 4.37 -13.69 9.58
N LEU A 134 5.11 -12.76 10.19
CA LEU A 134 5.83 -11.70 9.47
C LEU A 134 6.93 -12.28 8.56
N ARG A 135 7.72 -13.27 9.02
CA ARG A 135 8.75 -13.93 8.20
C ARG A 135 8.14 -14.60 6.97
N ILE A 136 7.05 -15.36 7.16
CA ILE A 136 6.31 -15.98 6.06
C ILE A 136 5.75 -14.91 5.11
N THR A 137 5.27 -13.78 5.63
CA THR A 137 4.76 -12.65 4.82
C THR A 137 5.83 -12.01 3.93
N ARG A 138 7.08 -11.99 4.42
CA ARG A 138 8.24 -11.48 3.68
C ARG A 138 8.76 -12.50 2.66
N ASP A 139 8.93 -13.76 3.09
CA ASP A 139 9.71 -14.76 2.34
C ASP A 139 8.84 -15.68 1.47
N GLN A 140 7.55 -15.83 1.81
CA GLN A 140 6.64 -16.81 1.19
C GLN A 140 5.25 -16.20 0.94
N PRO A 141 5.12 -15.19 0.07
CA PRO A 141 3.86 -14.44 -0.13
C PRO A 141 2.68 -15.31 -0.60
N ALA A 142 2.94 -16.48 -1.20
CA ALA A 142 1.91 -17.44 -1.62
C ALA A 142 1.43 -18.39 -0.50
N SER A 143 2.05 -18.35 0.69
CA SER A 143 1.68 -19.20 1.82
C SER A 143 0.32 -18.80 2.38
N ALA A 144 -0.48 -19.78 2.76
CA ALA A 144 -1.75 -19.53 3.45
C ALA A 144 -1.55 -18.86 4.81
N ASN A 145 -0.33 -18.84 5.37
CA ASN A 145 -0.02 -18.30 6.69
C ASN A 145 0.51 -16.88 6.67
N THR A 146 0.49 -16.18 5.54
CA THR A 146 0.87 -14.77 5.47
C THR A 146 -0.13 -13.88 6.22
N TYR A 147 0.30 -12.64 6.51
CA TYR A 147 -0.62 -11.54 6.73
C TYR A 147 -1.20 -11.09 5.39
N PRO A 148 -2.54 -11.09 5.23
CA PRO A 148 -3.20 -10.54 4.04
C PRO A 148 -2.81 -9.10 3.74
N ASP A 149 -2.77 -8.29 4.80
CA ASP A 149 -2.44 -6.88 4.73
C ASP A 149 -1.85 -6.41 6.08
N ALA A 150 -1.47 -5.13 6.13
CA ALA A 150 -0.93 -4.52 7.34
C ALA A 150 -1.97 -4.35 8.45
N LYS A 151 -3.29 -4.37 8.13
CA LYS A 151 -4.37 -4.25 9.11
C LYS A 151 -4.45 -5.51 9.96
N ASP A 152 -4.26 -6.69 9.37
CA ASP A 152 -4.19 -7.95 10.14
C ASP A 152 -3.01 -7.96 11.11
N PHE A 153 -1.84 -7.45 10.71
CA PHE A 153 -0.72 -7.29 11.63
C PHE A 153 -1.01 -6.25 12.72
N ALA A 154 -1.63 -5.12 12.37
CA ALA A 154 -2.07 -4.13 13.34
C ALA A 154 -3.10 -4.70 14.34
N ASN A 155 -3.96 -5.63 13.91
CA ASN A 155 -4.92 -6.30 14.80
C ASN A 155 -4.22 -7.18 15.84
N ASP A 156 -3.14 -7.87 15.48
CA ASP A 156 -2.33 -8.63 16.45
C ASP A 156 -1.67 -7.70 17.48
N LEU A 157 -1.10 -6.58 17.04
CA LEU A 157 -0.54 -5.56 17.93
C LEU A 157 -1.62 -4.96 18.85
N LYS A 158 -2.82 -4.73 18.32
CA LYS A 158 -3.96 -4.24 19.09
C LYS A 158 -4.41 -5.25 20.14
N LEU A 159 -4.46 -6.53 19.81
CA LEU A 159 -4.80 -7.60 20.76
C LEU A 159 -3.78 -7.65 21.91
N LEU A 160 -2.50 -7.55 21.58
CA LEU A 160 -1.41 -7.46 22.56
C LEU A 160 -1.57 -6.23 23.46
N ARG A 161 -1.75 -5.04 22.87
CA ARG A 161 -1.94 -3.77 23.57
C ARG A 161 -3.14 -3.82 24.52
N GLN A 162 -4.28 -4.33 24.06
CA GLN A 162 -5.50 -4.44 24.85
C GLN A 162 -5.33 -5.38 26.05
N SER A 163 -4.62 -6.50 25.87
CA SER A 163 -4.33 -7.39 26.99
C SER A 163 -3.41 -6.75 28.02
N LEU A 164 -2.36 -6.04 27.58
CA LEU A 164 -1.48 -5.31 28.50
C LEU A 164 -2.27 -4.26 29.30
N ALA A 165 -3.06 -3.43 28.62
CA ALA A 165 -3.90 -2.40 29.24
C ALA A 165 -4.83 -2.99 30.32
N ALA A 166 -5.55 -4.07 30.00
CA ALA A 166 -6.50 -4.72 30.89
C ALA A 166 -5.85 -5.36 32.14
N ASN A 167 -4.53 -5.57 32.12
CA ASN A 167 -3.79 -6.25 33.19
C ASN A 167 -2.72 -5.34 33.83
N GLY A 168 -2.97 -4.01 33.86
CA GLY A 168 -2.10 -3.04 34.54
C GLY A 168 -0.84 -2.64 33.78
N GLY A 169 -0.69 -3.11 32.53
CA GLY A 169 0.44 -2.85 31.65
C GLY A 169 0.25 -1.66 30.71
N GLU A 170 -0.66 -0.72 30.99
CA GLU A 170 -0.96 0.41 30.09
C GLU A 170 0.29 1.24 29.75
N ARG A 171 1.14 1.55 30.75
CA ARG A 171 2.38 2.30 30.51
C ARG A 171 3.37 1.55 29.62
N ILE A 172 3.41 0.22 29.74
CA ILE A 172 4.24 -0.65 28.90
C ILE A 172 3.69 -0.67 27.48
N ALA A 173 2.37 -0.79 27.32
CA ALA A 173 1.71 -0.75 26.02
C ALA A 173 2.00 0.56 25.27
N GLN A 174 1.86 1.69 25.96
CA GLN A 174 2.17 3.03 25.42
C GLN A 174 3.64 3.17 25.02
N LEU A 175 4.57 2.64 25.82
CA LEU A 175 6.00 2.79 25.54
C LEU A 175 6.51 1.84 24.45
N LEU A 176 5.95 0.62 24.37
CA LEU A 176 6.54 -0.46 23.56
C LEU A 176 5.71 -0.84 22.34
N VAL A 177 4.39 -0.81 22.44
CA VAL A 177 3.47 -1.30 21.39
C VAL A 177 2.96 -0.15 20.54
N ASP A 178 2.53 0.93 21.18
CA ASP A 178 1.93 2.09 20.50
C ASP A 178 2.84 2.70 19.41
N PRO A 179 4.17 2.84 19.59
CA PRO A 179 5.06 3.33 18.54
C PRO A 179 5.06 2.45 17.29
N LEU A 180 5.05 1.13 17.46
CA LEU A 180 5.01 0.18 16.34
C LEU A 180 3.64 0.23 15.65
N MET A 181 2.55 0.33 16.41
CA MET A 181 1.21 0.53 15.84
C MET A 181 1.14 1.80 14.97
N ARG A 182 1.81 2.89 15.40
CA ARG A 182 1.87 4.12 14.61
C ARG A 182 2.63 3.95 13.30
N GLN A 183 3.74 3.22 13.34
CA GLN A 183 4.53 2.90 12.16
C GLN A 183 3.69 2.06 11.18
N VAL A 184 3.04 1.01 11.66
CA VAL A 184 2.19 0.13 10.83
C VAL A 184 1.05 0.89 10.16
N SER A 185 0.38 1.78 10.90
CA SER A 185 -0.72 2.56 10.33
C SER A 185 -0.26 3.52 9.22
N THR A 186 0.98 4.01 9.29
CA THR A 186 1.50 5.03 8.39
C THR A 186 2.16 4.43 7.16
N PHE A 187 2.99 3.41 7.35
CA PHE A 187 3.82 2.82 6.29
C PHE A 187 3.17 1.57 5.66
N GLY A 188 2.22 0.94 6.35
CA GLY A 188 1.62 -0.33 5.92
C GLY A 188 2.69 -1.38 5.57
N PHE A 189 2.41 -2.22 4.57
CA PHE A 189 3.39 -3.15 3.97
C PHE A 189 3.95 -2.66 2.64
N HIS A 190 4.03 -1.34 2.44
CA HIS A 190 4.52 -0.73 1.21
C HIS A 190 5.53 0.39 1.42
N LEU A 191 5.76 0.84 2.68
CA LEU A 191 6.68 1.92 3.08
C LEU A 191 6.30 3.30 2.55
N TYR A 192 6.09 3.46 1.25
CA TYR A 192 5.69 4.70 0.62
C TYR A 192 4.76 4.42 -0.57
N SER A 193 4.02 5.43 -1.01
CA SER A 193 3.37 5.42 -2.32
C SER A 193 4.39 5.77 -3.40
N LEU A 194 4.52 4.93 -4.42
CA LEU A 194 5.34 5.20 -5.59
C LEU A 194 4.50 5.94 -6.64
N ASP A 195 4.95 7.12 -7.05
CA ASP A 195 4.35 7.84 -8.17
C ASP A 195 4.95 7.36 -9.48
N ILE A 196 4.10 7.10 -10.47
CA ILE A 196 4.54 6.86 -11.84
C ILE A 196 4.51 8.18 -12.59
N ARG A 197 5.53 8.49 -13.38
CA ARG A 197 5.56 9.74 -14.17
C ARG A 197 6.02 9.50 -15.61
N GLN A 198 5.33 10.15 -16.55
CA GLN A 198 5.70 10.16 -17.97
C GLN A 198 5.15 11.40 -18.67
N HIS A 199 5.80 11.84 -19.75
CA HIS A 199 5.38 13.00 -20.52
C HIS A 199 4.18 12.71 -21.44
N ALA A 200 3.23 13.63 -21.48
CA ALA A 200 2.05 13.64 -22.36
C ALA A 200 2.33 13.29 -23.83
N ARG A 201 3.47 13.76 -24.39
CA ARG A 201 3.86 13.50 -25.79
C ARG A 201 3.99 11.99 -26.08
N VAL A 202 4.39 11.20 -25.09
CA VAL A 202 4.57 9.76 -25.22
C VAL A 202 3.21 9.06 -25.28
N HIS A 203 2.27 9.49 -24.44
CA HIS A 203 0.88 9.02 -24.50
C HIS A 203 0.23 9.37 -25.84
N ALA A 204 0.36 10.62 -26.29
CA ALA A 204 -0.19 11.08 -27.56
C ALA A 204 0.37 10.30 -28.76
N ARG A 205 1.69 10.05 -28.77
CA ARG A 205 2.34 9.21 -29.79
C ARG A 205 1.78 7.78 -29.77
N ALA A 206 1.66 7.17 -28.60
CA ALA A 206 1.10 5.83 -28.48
C ALA A 206 -0.34 5.77 -29.00
N ILE A 207 -1.21 6.74 -28.68
CA ILE A 207 -2.57 6.80 -29.25
C ILE A 207 -2.55 6.83 -30.78
N ILE A 208 -1.72 7.70 -31.38
CA ILE A 208 -1.61 7.82 -32.85
C ILE A 208 -1.12 6.51 -33.46
N GLU A 209 -0.07 5.90 -32.91
CA GLU A 209 0.46 4.64 -33.41
C GLU A 209 -0.59 3.52 -33.29
N LEU A 210 -1.25 3.40 -32.15
CA LEU A 210 -2.28 2.37 -31.91
C LEU A 210 -3.52 2.55 -32.79
N SER A 211 -3.91 3.78 -33.10
CA SER A 211 -5.05 4.08 -33.98
C SER A 211 -4.86 3.59 -35.42
N ARG A 212 -3.62 3.31 -35.83
CA ARG A 212 -3.28 2.76 -37.16
C ARG A 212 -3.34 1.23 -37.21
N GLY A 213 -3.72 0.57 -36.12
CA GLY A 213 -3.90 -0.89 -36.09
C GLY A 213 -5.05 -1.35 -36.97
N GLU A 214 -4.86 -2.45 -37.70
CA GLU A 214 -5.91 -3.06 -38.51
C GLU A 214 -6.65 -4.15 -37.70
N ARG A 215 -7.94 -4.35 -38.00
CA ARG A 215 -8.69 -5.50 -37.49
C ARG A 215 -8.14 -6.77 -38.13
N ALA A 216 -7.65 -7.71 -37.31
CA ALA A 216 -7.26 -9.01 -37.84
C ALA A 216 -8.50 -9.79 -38.29
N GLY A 217 -8.59 -9.98 -39.61
CA GLY A 217 -9.50 -10.87 -40.34
C GLY A 217 -10.61 -11.54 -39.53
N GLY A 218 -11.74 -10.83 -39.36
CA GLY A 218 -12.99 -11.42 -38.87
C GLY A 218 -13.07 -11.70 -37.36
N THR A 219 -12.11 -11.25 -36.54
CA THR A 219 -12.20 -11.34 -35.08
C THR A 219 -12.34 -9.94 -34.45
N ASP A 220 -13.00 -9.83 -33.29
CA ASP A 220 -13.06 -8.59 -32.48
C ASP A 220 -11.70 -8.20 -31.87
N ARG A 221 -10.60 -8.86 -32.26
CA ARG A 221 -9.24 -8.57 -31.78
C ARG A 221 -8.59 -7.52 -32.68
N ILE A 222 -8.30 -6.36 -32.09
CA ILE A 222 -7.46 -5.33 -32.71
C ILE A 222 -6.00 -5.80 -32.64
N THR A 223 -5.35 -5.89 -33.79
CA THR A 223 -3.90 -6.14 -33.85
C THR A 223 -3.20 -4.79 -33.84
N LEU A 224 -2.30 -4.59 -32.87
CA LEU A 224 -1.46 -3.39 -32.85
C LEU A 224 -0.63 -3.37 -34.15
N PRO A 225 -0.41 -2.21 -34.78
CA PRO A 225 0.37 -2.15 -36.00
C PRO A 225 1.78 -2.71 -35.79
N ALA A 226 2.32 -3.38 -36.82
CA ALA A 226 3.55 -4.15 -36.74
C ALA A 226 4.81 -3.33 -36.35
N SER A 227 4.74 -2.00 -36.36
CA SER A 227 5.85 -1.09 -36.06
C SER A 227 5.47 -0.01 -35.04
N THR A 228 5.09 -0.41 -33.82
CA THR A 228 5.08 0.54 -32.68
C THR A 228 6.51 0.88 -32.28
N SER A 229 6.75 2.16 -31.99
CA SER A 229 8.08 2.62 -31.58
C SER A 229 8.49 2.01 -30.23
N ASP A 230 9.80 1.98 -29.96
CA ASP A 230 10.36 1.50 -28.70
C ASP A 230 9.78 2.26 -27.49
N GLU A 231 9.52 3.56 -27.67
CA GLU A 231 8.90 4.44 -26.67
C GLU A 231 7.45 4.00 -26.37
N THR A 232 6.65 3.72 -27.40
CA THR A 232 5.28 3.17 -27.24
C THR A 232 5.30 1.79 -26.60
N ARG A 233 6.18 0.89 -27.05
CA ARG A 233 6.29 -0.46 -26.47
C ARG A 233 6.66 -0.40 -24.98
N SER A 234 7.62 0.45 -24.63
CA SER A 234 8.06 0.64 -23.24
C SER A 234 6.98 1.27 -22.35
N LEU A 235 6.18 2.19 -22.90
CA LEU A 235 5.01 2.75 -22.20
C LEU A 235 3.96 1.67 -21.91
N LEU A 236 3.58 0.88 -22.90
CA LEU A 236 2.58 -0.18 -22.73
C LEU A 236 3.05 -1.26 -21.75
N GLU A 237 4.33 -1.64 -21.82
CA GLU A 237 4.95 -2.53 -20.84
C GLU A 237 4.91 -1.94 -19.43
N SER A 238 5.18 -0.63 -19.29
CA SER A 238 5.04 0.08 -18.01
C SER A 238 3.65 -0.06 -17.42
N LEU A 239 2.62 0.23 -18.22
CA LEU A 239 1.24 0.28 -17.74
C LEU A 239 0.73 -1.13 -17.38
N ARG A 240 1.11 -2.15 -18.16
CA ARG A 240 0.83 -3.56 -17.81
C ARG A 240 1.53 -3.95 -16.51
N THR A 241 2.79 -3.54 -16.34
CA THR A 241 3.52 -3.79 -15.09
C THR A 241 2.86 -3.09 -13.91
N VAL A 242 2.37 -1.86 -14.06
CA VAL A 242 1.59 -1.17 -13.03
C VAL A 242 0.31 -1.94 -12.69
N ALA A 243 -0.40 -2.47 -13.69
CA ALA A 243 -1.58 -3.30 -13.46
C ALA A 243 -1.26 -4.59 -12.67
N ASP A 244 -0.13 -5.23 -12.96
CA ASP A 244 0.35 -6.41 -12.23
C ASP A 244 0.74 -6.05 -10.79
N LEU A 245 1.53 -4.98 -10.62
CA LEU A 245 2.01 -4.54 -9.31
C LEU A 245 0.86 -4.09 -8.39
N LYS A 246 -0.18 -3.43 -8.91
CA LYS A 246 -1.38 -3.11 -8.11
C LYS A 246 -2.18 -4.34 -7.66
N ARG A 247 -1.99 -5.50 -8.30
CA ARG A 247 -2.57 -6.78 -7.86
C ARG A 247 -1.69 -7.51 -6.85
N GLU A 248 -0.38 -7.31 -6.94
CA GLU A 248 0.64 -7.98 -6.12
C GLU A 248 0.88 -7.25 -4.78
N PHE A 249 0.90 -5.92 -4.79
CA PHE A 249 1.17 -5.07 -3.64
C PHE A 249 -0.12 -4.46 -3.07
N PRO A 250 -0.09 -3.94 -1.81
CA PRO A 250 -1.20 -3.14 -1.29
C PRO A 250 -1.60 -2.04 -2.29
N PRO A 251 -2.91 -1.82 -2.54
CA PRO A 251 -3.35 -0.86 -3.55
C PRO A 251 -2.81 0.57 -3.37
N GLN A 252 -2.47 0.93 -2.12
CA GLN A 252 -1.90 2.22 -1.74
C GLN A 252 -0.43 2.39 -2.16
N ALA A 253 0.25 1.33 -2.60
CA ALA A 253 1.64 1.37 -3.03
C ALA A 253 1.83 2.14 -4.37
N ILE A 254 0.79 2.23 -5.20
CA ILE A 254 0.78 3.05 -6.42
C ILE A 254 -0.57 3.76 -6.51
N ARG A 255 -0.58 5.07 -6.22
CA ARG A 255 -1.81 5.87 -6.20
C ARG A 255 -1.91 6.90 -7.31
N SER A 256 -0.77 7.38 -7.81
CA SER A 256 -0.71 8.52 -8.73
C SER A 256 0.04 8.17 -9.99
N TYR A 257 -0.46 8.70 -11.11
CA TYR A 257 0.29 8.80 -12.36
C TYR A 257 0.39 10.27 -12.76
N VAL A 258 1.58 10.84 -12.62
CA VAL A 258 1.89 12.22 -12.99
C VAL A 258 2.14 12.30 -14.50
N ILE A 259 1.46 13.22 -15.16
CA ILE A 259 1.61 13.46 -16.60
C ILE A 259 2.35 14.79 -16.77
N SER A 260 3.62 14.74 -17.20
CA SER A 260 4.39 15.96 -17.51
C SER A 260 3.96 16.58 -18.84
N GLY A 261 4.17 17.90 -18.96
CA GLY A 261 3.89 18.65 -20.18
C GLY A 261 2.43 18.60 -20.62
N VAL A 262 1.49 18.62 -19.66
CA VAL A 262 0.06 18.72 -19.99
C VAL A 262 -0.26 20.12 -20.49
N SER A 263 -0.92 20.19 -21.64
CA SER A 263 -1.34 21.45 -22.29
C SER A 263 -2.82 21.45 -22.67
N LYS A 264 -3.48 20.30 -22.64
CA LYS A 264 -4.89 20.14 -23.02
C LYS A 264 -5.55 18.95 -22.33
N VAL A 265 -6.89 18.88 -22.38
CA VAL A 265 -7.69 17.82 -21.73
C VAL A 265 -7.36 16.44 -22.28
N GLU A 266 -7.11 16.37 -23.59
CA GLU A 266 -6.83 15.13 -24.31
C GLU A 266 -5.55 14.43 -23.82
N ASP A 267 -4.58 15.18 -23.27
CA ASP A 267 -3.35 14.60 -22.71
C ASP A 267 -3.67 13.70 -21.51
N VAL A 268 -4.64 14.10 -20.67
CA VAL A 268 -5.08 13.31 -19.51
C VAL A 268 -5.96 12.13 -19.94
N LEU A 269 -6.89 12.37 -20.86
CA LEU A 269 -7.78 11.31 -21.38
C LEU A 269 -6.99 10.23 -22.13
N ALA A 270 -5.91 10.59 -22.83
CA ALA A 270 -5.03 9.64 -23.49
C ALA A 270 -4.42 8.64 -22.47
N LEU A 271 -3.93 9.13 -21.33
CA LEU A 271 -3.43 8.24 -20.28
C LEU A 271 -4.53 7.32 -19.75
N ILE A 272 -5.72 7.85 -19.43
CA ILE A 272 -6.83 7.05 -18.89
C ILE A 272 -7.16 5.90 -19.83
N TRP A 273 -7.27 6.18 -21.13
CA TRP A 273 -7.55 5.17 -22.14
C TRP A 273 -6.44 4.12 -22.21
N LEU A 274 -5.17 4.55 -22.26
CA LEU A 274 -4.01 3.64 -22.32
C LEU A 274 -3.90 2.77 -21.05
N ALA A 275 -4.16 3.35 -19.88
CA ALA A 275 -4.14 2.67 -18.60
C ALA A 275 -5.20 1.56 -18.57
N ARG A 276 -6.44 1.88 -18.95
CA ARG A 276 -7.53 0.90 -19.08
C ARG A 276 -7.21 -0.19 -20.11
N LEU A 277 -6.65 0.18 -21.27
CA LEU A 277 -6.21 -0.76 -22.30
C LEU A 277 -5.17 -1.76 -21.77
N CYS A 278 -4.30 -1.33 -20.86
CA CYS A 278 -3.28 -2.18 -20.24
C CYS A 278 -3.76 -2.91 -18.98
N GLY A 279 -5.05 -2.82 -18.64
CA GLY A 279 -5.64 -3.51 -17.49
C GLY A 279 -5.46 -2.79 -16.15
N VAL A 280 -5.00 -1.54 -16.16
CA VAL A 280 -4.96 -0.72 -14.95
C VAL A 280 -6.37 -0.25 -14.62
N ARG A 281 -6.80 -0.50 -13.38
CA ARG A 281 -7.99 0.09 -12.81
C ARG A 281 -7.69 1.54 -12.40
N VAL A 282 -8.31 2.50 -13.05
CA VAL A 282 -8.10 3.93 -12.81
C VAL A 282 -9.02 4.43 -11.71
N GLU A 283 -10.27 3.96 -11.71
CA GLU A 283 -11.32 4.29 -10.76
C GLU A 283 -11.14 3.53 -9.44
N ALA A 284 -11.53 4.13 -8.32
CA ALA A 284 -11.59 3.39 -7.07
C ALA A 284 -12.58 2.22 -7.12
N SER A 285 -12.35 1.22 -6.26
CA SER A 285 -13.38 0.23 -5.96
C SER A 285 -14.49 0.83 -5.13
N VAL A 286 -15.71 0.81 -5.67
CA VAL A 286 -16.93 0.96 -4.87
C VAL A 286 -17.00 -0.17 -3.85
N ASP A 287 -17.34 0.16 -2.61
CA ASP A 287 -17.57 -0.82 -1.56
C ASP A 287 -18.70 -1.76 -2.01
N SER A 288 -18.36 -3.01 -2.32
CA SER A 288 -19.34 -4.09 -2.40
C SER A 288 -19.75 -4.49 -0.98
N GLY A 289 -20.35 -3.55 -0.24
CA GLY A 289 -21.00 -3.74 1.06
C GLY A 289 -22.50 -4.03 0.94
N GLY A 290 -23.01 -4.26 -0.27
CA GLY A 290 -24.39 -4.68 -0.51
C GLY A 290 -24.50 -6.19 -0.72
N PRO A 291 -25.49 -6.89 -0.13
CA PRO A 291 -25.71 -8.31 -0.40
C PRO A 291 -26.29 -8.47 -1.82
N GLY A 292 -25.43 -8.84 -2.76
CA GLY A 292 -25.84 -9.29 -4.09
C GLY A 292 -25.56 -8.31 -5.23
N SER A 293 -24.41 -8.48 -5.89
CA SER A 293 -24.29 -8.20 -7.32
C SER A 293 -23.17 -9.04 -7.91
N HIS A 294 -23.53 -9.88 -8.87
CA HIS A 294 -22.66 -10.84 -9.53
C HIS A 294 -21.42 -10.18 -10.16
N ALA A 295 -20.26 -10.78 -9.90
CA ALA A 295 -19.01 -10.47 -10.55
C ALA A 295 -19.13 -10.59 -12.07
N GLY A 296 -19.05 -9.46 -12.77
CA GLY A 296 -18.78 -9.43 -14.20
C GLY A 296 -17.36 -9.94 -14.47
N SER A 297 -17.25 -10.90 -15.39
CA SER A 297 -16.04 -11.63 -15.69
C SER A 297 -14.95 -10.76 -16.33
N ALA A 298 -13.99 -10.33 -15.53
CA ALA A 298 -12.61 -10.06 -15.97
C ALA A 298 -11.66 -10.62 -14.89
N GLY A 299 -11.70 -11.94 -14.73
CA GLY A 299 -11.02 -12.67 -13.66
C GLY A 299 -9.56 -12.94 -13.97
N GLY A 300 -8.67 -12.06 -13.50
CA GLY A 300 -7.32 -12.47 -13.10
C GLY A 300 -7.37 -12.88 -11.63
N ALA A 301 -7.18 -14.17 -11.33
CA ALA A 301 -7.16 -14.67 -9.96
C ALA A 301 -6.11 -13.89 -9.15
N ARG A 302 -6.55 -13.18 -8.10
CA ARG A 302 -5.62 -12.61 -7.11
C ARG A 302 -4.94 -13.75 -6.36
N PRO A 303 -3.64 -13.68 -6.08
CA PRO A 303 -3.00 -14.67 -5.21
C PRO A 303 -3.75 -14.74 -3.87
N ARG A 304 -4.00 -15.97 -3.39
CA ARG A 304 -4.64 -16.23 -2.09
C ARG A 304 -3.77 -15.61 -1.00
N GLY A 305 -4.20 -14.48 -0.46
CA GLY A 305 -3.41 -13.74 0.52
C GLY A 305 -4.01 -12.37 0.75
N VAL A 306 -4.11 -11.52 -0.28
CA VAL A 306 -4.50 -10.11 -0.13
C VAL A 306 -6.03 -9.95 -0.07
N GLN A 307 -6.60 -9.66 1.11
CA GLN A 307 -7.97 -9.16 1.19
C GLN A 307 -8.02 -7.73 0.64
N ALA A 308 -9.04 -7.46 -0.18
CA ALA A 308 -9.22 -6.19 -0.85
C ALA A 308 -9.62 -5.11 0.16
N GLY A 309 -8.65 -4.39 0.73
CA GLY A 309 -8.91 -3.00 1.09
C GLY A 309 -9.43 -2.25 -0.15
N ARG A 310 -10.21 -1.19 0.06
CA ARG A 310 -10.69 -0.32 -1.03
C ARG A 310 -9.49 0.08 -1.89
N ASP A 311 -9.48 -0.36 -3.15
CA ASP A 311 -8.47 0.06 -4.12
C ASP A 311 -8.80 1.50 -4.48
N PRO A 312 -7.93 2.49 -4.19
CA PRO A 312 -8.18 3.89 -4.53
C PRO A 312 -8.06 4.16 -6.04
N GLY A 313 -7.76 3.14 -6.85
CA GLY A 313 -7.52 3.32 -8.27
C GLY A 313 -6.13 3.90 -8.54
N LEU A 314 -5.98 4.53 -9.71
CA LEU A 314 -4.77 5.22 -10.13
C LEU A 314 -5.15 6.62 -10.60
N MET A 315 -4.87 7.64 -9.78
CA MET A 315 -5.25 9.01 -10.05
C MET A 315 -4.36 9.62 -11.14
N PRO A 316 -4.90 10.03 -12.31
CA PRO A 316 -4.16 10.80 -13.30
C PRO A 316 -3.97 12.24 -12.79
N VAL A 317 -2.71 12.65 -12.62
CA VAL A 317 -2.32 13.96 -12.08
C VAL A 317 -1.67 14.80 -13.17
N PRO A 318 -2.35 15.82 -13.72
CA PRO A 318 -1.75 16.69 -14.73
C PRO A 318 -0.69 17.61 -14.11
N LEU A 319 0.49 17.66 -14.71
CA LEU A 319 1.57 18.59 -14.36
C LEU A 319 1.73 19.64 -15.47
N PHE A 320 1.43 20.89 -15.12
CA PHE A 320 1.55 22.06 -16.00
C PHE A 320 2.88 22.78 -15.70
N GLU A 321 3.79 22.83 -16.68
CA GLU A 321 5.18 23.25 -16.43
C GLU A 321 5.55 24.58 -17.12
N SER A 322 4.89 24.92 -18.24
CA SER A 322 5.13 26.20 -18.92
C SER A 322 4.25 27.32 -18.38
N ILE A 323 4.67 28.57 -18.56
CA ILE A 323 3.88 29.76 -18.17
C ILE A 323 2.52 29.78 -18.90
N GLU A 324 2.50 29.39 -20.17
CA GLU A 324 1.28 29.30 -20.96
C GLU A 324 0.33 28.23 -20.39
N ASP A 325 0.86 27.05 -20.10
CA ASP A 325 0.09 25.95 -19.51
C ASP A 325 -0.47 26.31 -18.13
N LEU A 326 0.32 26.99 -17.28
CA LEU A 326 -0.15 27.48 -15.99
C LEU A 326 -1.28 28.51 -16.11
N ARG A 327 -1.24 29.38 -17.13
CA ARG A 327 -2.33 30.34 -17.42
C ARG A 327 -3.59 29.63 -17.93
N ASN A 328 -3.43 28.57 -18.70
CA ASN A 328 -4.54 27.79 -19.27
C ASN A 328 -5.11 26.74 -18.30
N CYS A 329 -4.35 26.32 -17.29
CA CYS A 329 -4.66 25.28 -16.32
C CYS A 329 -6.08 25.39 -15.74
N PRO A 330 -6.55 26.55 -15.22
CA PRO A 330 -7.91 26.63 -14.67
C PRO A 330 -9.01 26.29 -15.69
N GLY A 331 -8.81 26.65 -16.96
CA GLY A 331 -9.73 26.29 -18.04
C GLY A 331 -9.70 24.81 -18.39
N ILE A 332 -8.51 24.21 -18.41
CA ILE A 332 -8.30 22.79 -18.68
C ILE A 332 -8.89 21.94 -17.54
N CYS A 333 -8.57 22.25 -16.29
CA CYS A 333 -9.08 21.54 -15.11
C CYS A 333 -10.60 21.60 -15.03
N ARG A 334 -11.24 22.76 -15.26
CA ARG A 334 -12.71 22.85 -15.27
C ARG A 334 -13.33 21.92 -16.30
N LYS A 335 -12.83 21.90 -17.54
CA LYS A 335 -13.32 21.00 -18.58
C LYS A 335 -13.11 19.54 -18.21
N LEU A 336 -11.91 19.21 -17.72
CA LEU A 336 -11.55 17.86 -17.31
C LEU A 336 -12.44 17.35 -16.18
N TRP A 337 -12.62 18.12 -15.10
CA TRP A 337 -13.42 17.72 -13.94
C TRP A 337 -14.91 17.56 -14.24
N THR A 338 -15.41 18.21 -15.29
CA THR A 338 -16.79 18.03 -15.78
C THR A 338 -16.93 16.95 -16.85
N SER A 339 -15.82 16.37 -17.33
CA SER A 339 -15.85 15.32 -18.35
C SER A 339 -16.42 14.03 -17.78
N ALA A 340 -17.29 13.36 -18.53
CA ALA A 340 -17.84 12.05 -18.15
C ALA A 340 -16.75 10.99 -17.90
N ASP A 341 -15.60 11.10 -18.58
CA ASP A 341 -14.51 10.13 -18.47
C ASP A 341 -13.62 10.34 -17.23
N TYR A 342 -13.64 11.53 -16.62
CA TYR A 342 -12.77 11.90 -15.50
C TYR A 342 -13.52 12.24 -14.22
N ALA A 343 -14.73 12.80 -14.30
CA ALA A 343 -15.52 13.16 -13.12
C ALA A 343 -15.69 12.01 -12.10
N PRO A 344 -15.92 10.75 -12.51
CA PRO A 344 -15.99 9.62 -11.57
C PRO A 344 -14.68 9.35 -10.80
N LEU A 345 -13.54 9.83 -11.32
CA LEU A 345 -12.23 9.66 -10.69
C LEU A 345 -11.99 10.64 -9.54
N LEU A 346 -12.77 11.72 -9.46
CA LEU A 346 -12.62 12.72 -8.39
C LEU A 346 -13.10 12.21 -7.03
N ASP A 347 -14.03 11.27 -7.03
CA ASP A 347 -14.58 10.62 -5.83
C ASP A 347 -13.81 9.35 -5.41
N SER A 348 -12.72 9.04 -6.14
CA SER A 348 -11.98 7.78 -6.02
C SER A 348 -11.05 7.73 -4.81
#